data_AF-A0A7J0BVA8-F1
#
_entry.id   AF-A0A7J0BVA8-F1
#
_cell.length_a   1.000
_cell.length_b   1.000
_cell.length_c   1.000
_cell.angle_alpha   90.00
_cell.angle_beta   90.00
_cell.angle_gamma   90.00
#
_symmetry.space_group_name_H-M   'P 1'
#
loop_
_entity.id
_entity.type
_entity.pdbx_description
1 polymer ?
#
loop_
_entity_poly.entity_id
_entity_poly.type
_entity_poly.pdbx_seq_one_letter_code
_entity_poly.pdbx_strand_id
1 'polypeptide(L)'
;MHICGFDMTSAPARRKPIVCAQCRFDGTVLHLQELTRLESVQAFAEHLAEASRRCRDGEPWAAGLDFPFGQPLEFLHEAGWPTEWSHYVRHAAGLNAQDFAQVIYAVMANRPAGKKLIRRLTDRAAHAASPMSLAYVPVARMFHVLAPVLEAGGADVVPFRMGSGAAYLPQAAGGGQGIQAQRDDAAAPQAVPVPQRPVLLEAYPALLARAVLAMHNGEGQPAGGGRRKATAAAPYKDGLPAQRVLRRANRERLLRDLPEYTQRCLGITLRMPQALCEAMVQDAQADALDAVLCAVQTARASRLPDWGFPAAHDCGDTSVCREHLERMCRTEGWIAGTGLSGLPALSGLPGLPEKFRA
;
A
#
# COMPACT_ATOMS: atom_id res chain seq x y z
N MET A 1 11.59 -4.98 15.52
CA MET A 1 10.35 -4.25 15.17
C MET A 1 9.20 -5.23 15.02
N HIS A 2 7.98 -4.83 15.38
CA HIS A 2 6.75 -5.54 15.02
C HIS A 2 6.31 -5.11 13.63
N ILE A 3 6.07 -6.08 12.75
CA ILE A 3 5.53 -5.84 11.42
C ILE A 3 4.21 -6.58 11.31
N CYS A 4 3.15 -5.86 10.96
CA CYS A 4 1.86 -6.47 10.66
C CYS A 4 1.51 -6.29 9.18
N GLY A 5 0.67 -7.17 8.68
CA GLY A 5 0.02 -6.99 7.39
C GLY A 5 -1.44 -7.38 7.50
N PHE A 6 -2.32 -6.61 6.85
CA PHE A 6 -3.76 -6.78 6.98
C PHE A 6 -4.43 -6.95 5.62
N ASP A 7 -5.22 -8.00 5.48
CA ASP A 7 -6.29 -8.09 4.48
C ASP A 7 -7.56 -7.48 5.07
N MET A 8 -8.06 -6.43 4.42
CA MET A 8 -9.10 -5.58 4.97
C MET A 8 -10.47 -5.87 4.38
N THR A 9 -11.50 -5.63 5.18
CA THR A 9 -12.90 -5.75 4.75
C THR A 9 -13.71 -4.58 5.28
N SER A 10 -14.69 -4.12 4.50
CA SER A 10 -15.60 -3.04 4.89
C SER A 10 -16.72 -3.49 5.85
N ALA A 11 -16.85 -4.80 6.09
CA ALA A 11 -17.89 -5.36 6.94
C ALA A 11 -17.31 -6.54 7.75
N PRO A 12 -16.35 -6.28 8.66
CA PRO A 12 -15.77 -7.32 9.48
C PRO A 12 -16.84 -8.00 10.33
N ALA A 13 -16.84 -9.33 10.29
CA ALA A 13 -17.70 -10.22 11.05
C ALA A 13 -17.05 -11.60 11.10
N ARG A 14 -17.54 -12.52 11.96
CA ARG A 14 -17.02 -13.90 12.04
C ARG A 14 -16.82 -14.60 10.69
N ARG A 15 -17.77 -14.41 9.75
CA ARG A 15 -17.72 -15.00 8.39
C ARG A 15 -16.74 -14.34 7.44
N LYS A 16 -16.37 -13.09 7.70
CA LYS A 16 -15.46 -12.28 6.88
C LYS A 16 -14.73 -11.31 7.80
N PRO A 17 -13.74 -11.77 8.58
CA PRO A 17 -12.99 -10.91 9.48
C PRO A 17 -11.99 -10.06 8.69
N ILE A 18 -11.39 -9.08 9.35
CA ILE A 18 -10.08 -8.57 8.95
C ILE A 18 -9.04 -9.61 9.37
N VAL A 19 -8.14 -9.99 8.46
CA VAL A 19 -7.07 -10.96 8.76
C VAL A 19 -5.76 -10.23 8.94
N CYS A 20 -5.05 -10.50 10.04
CA CYS A 20 -3.78 -9.87 10.38
C CYS A 20 -2.67 -10.92 10.49
N ALA A 21 -1.63 -10.77 9.68
CA ALA A 21 -0.36 -11.46 9.82
C ALA A 21 0.53 -10.67 10.80
N GLN A 22 0.90 -11.28 11.92
CA GLN A 22 1.79 -10.68 12.92
C GLN A 22 3.19 -11.26 12.77
N CYS A 23 4.17 -10.37 12.58
CA CYS A 23 5.56 -10.74 12.34
C CYS A 23 6.53 -10.01 13.28
N ARG A 24 7.67 -10.66 13.55
CA ARG A 24 8.85 -10.00 14.09
C ARG A 24 9.87 -9.78 12.99
N PHE A 25 10.45 -8.58 12.98
CA PHE A 25 11.45 -8.19 12.00
C PHE A 25 12.69 -7.63 12.69
N ASP A 26 13.85 -8.19 12.37
CA ASP A 26 15.17 -7.74 12.89
C ASP A 26 15.91 -6.80 11.92
N GLY A 27 15.30 -6.46 10.78
CA GLY A 27 15.91 -5.69 9.69
C GLY A 27 16.34 -6.54 8.49
N THR A 28 16.47 -7.84 8.67
CA THR A 28 16.90 -8.79 7.63
C THR A 28 15.99 -10.01 7.53
N VAL A 29 15.53 -10.55 8.67
CA VAL A 29 14.67 -11.73 8.74
C VAL A 29 13.27 -11.33 9.23
N LEU A 30 12.26 -11.65 8.42
CA LEU A 30 10.85 -11.48 8.76
C LEU A 30 10.28 -12.82 9.19
N HIS A 31 9.97 -12.95 10.47
CA HIS A 31 9.38 -14.15 11.06
C HIS A 31 7.88 -13.97 11.23
N LEU A 32 7.08 -14.72 10.45
CA LEU A 32 5.64 -14.83 10.68
C LEU A 32 5.40 -15.61 11.97
N GLN A 33 4.76 -14.97 12.95
CA GLN A 33 4.47 -15.57 14.25
C GLN A 33 3.06 -16.13 14.31
N GLU A 34 2.08 -15.35 13.85
CA GLU A 34 0.67 -15.65 14.05
C GLU A 34 -0.20 -15.06 12.94
N LEU A 35 -1.33 -15.71 12.66
CA LEU A 35 -2.44 -15.18 11.87
C LEU A 35 -3.64 -14.96 12.80
N THR A 36 -4.07 -13.71 12.97
CA THR A 36 -5.22 -13.35 13.82
C THR A 36 -6.41 -12.87 12.99
N ARG A 37 -7.62 -13.01 13.56
CA ARG A 37 -8.89 -12.64 12.92
C ARG A 37 -9.55 -11.58 13.79
N LEU A 38 -9.82 -10.41 13.21
CA LEU A 38 -10.52 -9.31 13.86
C LEU A 38 -11.93 -9.23 13.29
N GLU A 39 -12.92 -9.57 14.10
CA GLU A 39 -14.32 -9.76 13.66
C GLU A 39 -15.16 -8.48 13.70
N SER A 40 -14.56 -7.33 14.00
CA SER A 40 -15.24 -6.04 14.01
C SER A 40 -14.29 -4.89 13.73
N VAL A 41 -14.83 -3.74 13.33
CA VAL A 41 -14.06 -2.49 13.20
C VAL A 41 -13.51 -2.06 14.55
N GLN A 42 -14.26 -2.30 15.63
CA GLN A 42 -13.84 -2.03 17.00
C GLN A 42 -12.59 -2.85 17.39
N ALA A 43 -12.55 -4.15 17.06
CA ALA A 43 -11.39 -5.00 17.32
C ALA A 43 -10.14 -4.50 16.55
N PHE A 44 -10.32 -3.96 15.34
CA PHE A 44 -9.25 -3.32 14.59
C PHE A 44 -8.79 -2.00 15.24
N ALA A 45 -9.71 -1.16 15.71
CA ALA A 45 -9.37 0.06 16.45
C ALA A 45 -8.59 -0.25 17.75
N GLU A 46 -9.00 -1.28 18.49
CA GLU A 46 -8.32 -1.77 19.69
C GLU A 46 -6.91 -2.27 19.39
N HIS A 47 -6.73 -2.95 18.26
CA HIS A 47 -5.41 -3.38 17.79
C HIS A 47 -4.49 -2.18 17.51
N LEU A 48 -4.97 -1.11 16.87
CA LEU A 48 -4.19 0.11 16.64
C LEU A 48 -3.88 0.86 17.96
N ALA A 49 -4.81 0.84 18.92
CA ALA A 49 -4.58 1.40 20.24
C ALA A 49 -3.47 0.65 21.00
N GLU A 50 -3.43 -0.67 20.88
CA GLU A 50 -2.35 -1.51 21.41
C GLU A 50 -1.01 -1.24 20.71
N ALA A 51 -0.99 -1.14 19.37
CA ALA A 51 0.20 -0.74 18.63
C ALA A 51 0.74 0.61 19.11
N SER A 52 -0.15 1.57 19.39
CA SER A 52 0.22 2.87 19.93
C SER A 52 0.82 2.80 21.33
N ARG A 53 0.34 1.89 22.19
CA ARG A 53 0.96 1.61 23.51
C ARG A 53 2.38 1.07 23.33
N ARG A 54 2.55 0.05 22.49
CA ARG A 54 3.85 -0.57 22.19
C ARG A 54 4.88 0.45 21.72
N CYS A 55 4.51 1.32 20.79
CA CYS A 55 5.42 2.37 20.31
C CYS A 55 5.87 3.32 21.43
N ARG A 56 4.97 3.67 22.37
CA ARG A 56 5.35 4.49 23.55
C ARG A 56 6.28 3.77 24.51
N ASP A 57 6.16 2.45 24.60
CA ASP A 57 7.04 1.60 25.42
C ASP A 57 8.38 1.28 24.72
N GLY A 58 8.66 1.90 23.58
CA GLY A 58 9.92 1.74 22.84
C GLY A 58 9.94 0.50 21.92
N GLU A 59 8.80 -0.14 21.69
CA GLU A 59 8.66 -1.25 20.74
C GLU A 59 8.12 -0.76 19.39
N PRO A 60 8.99 -0.48 18.39
CA PRO A 60 8.53 -0.01 17.08
C PRO A 60 7.58 -0.99 16.40
N TRP A 61 6.53 -0.43 15.80
CA TRP A 61 5.45 -1.15 15.14
C TRP A 61 5.08 -0.49 13.81
N ALA A 62 4.86 -1.29 12.77
CA ALA A 62 4.34 -0.82 11.50
C ALA A 62 3.46 -1.85 10.80
N ALA A 63 2.58 -1.40 9.91
CA ALA A 63 1.71 -2.27 9.15
C ALA A 63 1.39 -1.81 7.74
N GLY A 64 1.13 -2.81 6.88
CA GLY A 64 0.62 -2.65 5.52
C GLY A 64 -0.82 -3.14 5.46
N LEU A 65 -1.70 -2.36 4.82
CA LEU A 65 -3.13 -2.59 4.82
C LEU A 65 -3.66 -2.64 3.38
N ASP A 66 -4.36 -3.74 3.02
CA ASP A 66 -4.95 -3.94 1.70
C ASP A 66 -6.30 -3.19 1.55
N PHE A 67 -6.24 -1.86 1.54
CA PHE A 67 -7.33 -1.00 1.10
C PHE A 67 -6.80 0.39 0.73
N PRO A 68 -7.48 1.14 -0.14
CA PRO A 68 -7.05 2.50 -0.48
C PRO A 68 -7.25 3.45 0.71
N PHE A 69 -6.17 4.11 1.15
CA PHE A 69 -6.22 5.13 2.20
C PHE A 69 -6.87 6.43 1.72
N GLY A 70 -7.04 6.62 0.41
CA GLY A 70 -7.60 7.84 -0.14
C GLY A 70 -8.36 7.67 -1.44
N GLN A 71 -9.12 8.71 -1.76
CA GLN A 71 -9.84 8.82 -3.02
C GLN A 71 -9.01 9.55 -4.09
N PRO A 72 -9.31 9.38 -5.39
CA PRO A 72 -8.63 10.12 -6.44
C PRO A 72 -8.81 11.63 -6.27
N LEU A 73 -7.76 12.41 -6.52
CA LEU A 73 -7.82 13.87 -6.38
C LEU A 73 -8.86 14.50 -7.33
N GLU A 74 -8.97 13.97 -8.55
CA GLU A 74 -10.00 14.38 -9.52
C GLU A 74 -11.41 14.14 -8.97
N PHE A 75 -11.64 13.04 -8.24
CA PHE A 75 -12.92 12.80 -7.56
C PHE A 75 -13.18 13.85 -6.47
N LEU A 76 -12.19 14.16 -5.64
CA LEU A 76 -12.35 15.15 -4.57
C LEU A 76 -12.72 16.52 -5.15
N HIS A 77 -12.10 16.93 -6.25
CA HIS A 77 -12.44 18.16 -6.95
C HIS A 77 -13.86 18.14 -7.53
N GLU A 78 -14.25 17.07 -8.22
CA GLU A 78 -15.60 16.94 -8.81
C GLU A 78 -16.70 16.85 -7.76
N ALA A 79 -16.41 16.26 -6.60
CA ALA A 79 -17.33 16.18 -5.47
C ALA A 79 -17.39 17.48 -4.64
N GLY A 80 -16.50 18.44 -4.88
CA GLY A 80 -16.40 19.67 -4.09
C GLY A 80 -15.88 19.44 -2.67
N TRP A 81 -15.06 18.41 -2.46
CA TRP A 81 -14.55 18.01 -1.14
C TRP A 81 -13.22 18.71 -0.81
N PRO A 82 -12.85 18.77 0.48
CA PRO A 82 -11.49 19.13 0.89
C PRO A 82 -10.45 18.21 0.24
N THR A 83 -9.23 18.71 0.06
CA THR A 83 -8.12 17.94 -0.52
C THR A 83 -7.04 17.54 0.50
N GLU A 84 -7.10 18.07 1.71
CA GLU A 84 -6.25 17.65 2.82
C GLU A 84 -6.83 16.36 3.42
N TRP A 85 -5.97 15.36 3.66
CA TRP A 85 -6.40 13.99 3.97
C TRP A 85 -7.29 13.91 5.21
N SER A 86 -6.84 14.50 6.31
CA SER A 86 -7.59 14.48 7.57
C SER A 86 -8.93 15.21 7.41
N HIS A 87 -8.97 16.36 6.73
CA HIS A 87 -10.21 17.07 6.45
C HIS A 87 -11.19 16.27 5.60
N TYR A 88 -10.75 15.63 4.51
CA TYR A 88 -11.70 14.91 3.66
C TYR A 88 -12.09 13.55 4.24
N VAL A 89 -11.23 12.88 5.00
CA VAL A 89 -11.60 11.66 5.75
C VAL A 89 -12.69 11.99 6.78
N ARG A 90 -12.54 13.10 7.51
CA ARG A 90 -13.60 13.58 8.43
C ARG A 90 -14.88 13.99 7.70
N HIS A 91 -14.75 14.64 6.54
CA HIS A 91 -15.90 14.96 5.70
C HIS A 91 -16.66 13.69 5.26
N ALA A 92 -15.94 12.69 4.74
CA ALA A 92 -16.52 11.41 4.33
C ALA A 92 -17.16 10.67 5.52
N ALA A 93 -16.54 10.71 6.70
CA ALA A 93 -17.07 10.10 7.93
C ALA A 93 -18.38 10.75 8.40
N GLY A 94 -18.64 12.02 8.05
CA GLY A 94 -19.90 12.71 8.33
C GLY A 94 -21.07 12.24 7.46
N LEU A 95 -20.81 11.53 6.36
CA LEU A 95 -21.82 10.95 5.49
C LEU A 95 -22.17 9.54 5.96
N ASN A 96 -23.45 9.18 5.94
CA ASN A 96 -23.82 7.76 6.06
C ASN A 96 -23.42 6.99 4.78
N ALA A 97 -23.45 5.66 4.84
CA ALA A 97 -22.98 4.83 3.73
C ALA A 97 -23.78 5.02 2.42
N GLN A 98 -25.06 5.37 2.52
CA GLN A 98 -25.91 5.65 1.36
C GLN A 98 -25.50 6.97 0.72
N ASP A 99 -25.38 8.05 1.50
CA ASP A 99 -25.03 9.38 1.00
C ASP A 99 -23.61 9.39 0.41
N PHE A 100 -22.65 8.72 1.06
CA PHE A 100 -21.30 8.52 0.53
C PHE A 100 -21.33 7.83 -0.84
N ALA A 101 -22.13 6.76 -0.99
CA ALA A 101 -22.29 6.07 -2.27
C ALA A 101 -22.97 6.95 -3.32
N GLN A 102 -23.96 7.77 -2.94
CA GLN A 102 -24.65 8.68 -3.84
C GLN A 102 -23.71 9.77 -4.39
N VAL A 103 -22.78 10.29 -3.59
CA VAL A 103 -21.76 11.23 -4.09
C VAL A 103 -20.91 10.58 -5.19
N ILE A 104 -20.46 9.33 -4.97
CA ILE A 104 -19.71 8.58 -5.99
C ILE A 104 -20.56 8.37 -7.25
N TYR A 105 -21.83 7.97 -7.11
CA TYR A 105 -22.71 7.78 -8.26
C TYR A 105 -22.98 9.07 -9.01
N ALA A 106 -23.13 10.21 -8.33
CA ALA A 106 -23.31 11.51 -8.95
C ALA A 106 -22.08 11.92 -9.78
N VAL A 107 -20.88 11.73 -9.23
CA VAL A 107 -19.63 11.94 -10.00
C VAL A 107 -19.57 11.00 -11.20
N MET A 108 -19.84 9.70 -11.00
CA MET A 108 -19.87 8.73 -12.09
C MET A 108 -20.89 9.12 -13.18
N ALA A 109 -22.08 9.60 -12.83
CA ALA A 109 -23.14 9.95 -13.79
C ALA A 109 -22.66 10.98 -14.81
N ASN A 110 -21.89 11.98 -14.37
CA ASN A 110 -21.38 13.08 -15.21
C ASN A 110 -20.18 12.70 -16.10
N ARG A 111 -19.65 11.48 -15.96
CA ARG A 111 -18.45 11.04 -16.70
C ARG A 111 -18.77 10.25 -17.98
N PRO A 112 -17.92 10.30 -19.01
CA PRO A 112 -18.12 9.49 -20.22
C PRO A 112 -18.17 7.99 -19.95
N ALA A 113 -18.86 7.24 -20.82
CA ALA A 113 -18.85 5.78 -20.79
C ALA A 113 -17.40 5.24 -20.85
N GLY A 114 -17.08 4.22 -20.05
CA GLY A 114 -15.73 3.66 -19.93
C GLY A 114 -14.74 4.49 -19.09
N LYS A 115 -15.10 5.71 -18.67
CA LYS A 115 -14.28 6.58 -17.80
C LYS A 115 -14.96 6.91 -16.47
N LYS A 116 -15.97 6.11 -16.09
CA LYS A 116 -16.80 6.30 -14.89
C LYS A 116 -16.00 6.22 -13.59
N LEU A 117 -15.07 5.27 -13.48
CA LEU A 117 -14.25 5.06 -12.29
C LEU A 117 -12.86 5.67 -12.48
N ILE A 118 -12.55 6.69 -11.67
CA ILE A 118 -11.24 7.34 -11.66
C ILE A 118 -10.27 6.46 -10.89
N ARG A 119 -9.11 6.16 -11.48
CA ARG A 119 -8.03 5.44 -10.80
C ARG A 119 -6.95 6.44 -10.43
N ARG A 120 -6.34 6.29 -9.27
CA ARG A 120 -5.11 7.01 -8.91
C ARG A 120 -3.94 6.51 -9.77
N LEU A 121 -2.87 7.29 -9.86
CA LEU A 121 -1.60 6.85 -10.45
C LEU A 121 -1.16 5.49 -9.93
N THR A 122 -1.20 5.34 -8.61
CA THR A 122 -0.82 4.12 -7.89
C THR A 122 -1.71 2.93 -8.24
N ASP A 123 -3.04 3.13 -8.31
CA ASP A 123 -3.97 2.06 -8.70
C ASP A 123 -3.71 1.57 -10.13
N ARG A 124 -3.38 2.49 -11.06
CA ARG A 124 -3.03 2.13 -12.44
C ARG A 124 -1.75 1.31 -12.48
N ALA A 125 -0.71 1.76 -11.77
CA ALA A 125 0.58 1.09 -11.70
C ALA A 125 0.46 -0.32 -11.06
N ALA A 126 -0.35 -0.44 -10.01
CA ALA A 126 -0.58 -1.71 -9.31
C ALA A 126 -1.62 -2.61 -10.00
N HIS A 127 -2.24 -2.16 -11.10
CA HIS A 127 -3.41 -2.82 -11.72
C HIS A 127 -4.54 -3.10 -10.71
N ALA A 128 -4.76 -2.18 -9.77
CA ALA A 128 -5.77 -2.28 -8.73
C ALA A 128 -7.12 -1.67 -9.16
N ALA A 129 -8.15 -1.96 -8.38
CA ALA A 129 -9.46 -1.34 -8.53
C ALA A 129 -9.40 0.17 -8.25
N SER A 130 -10.34 0.92 -8.81
CA SER A 130 -10.54 2.32 -8.42
C SER A 130 -11.03 2.40 -6.98
N PRO A 131 -10.52 3.32 -6.14
CA PRO A 131 -11.03 3.61 -4.80
C PRO A 131 -12.50 4.07 -4.78
N MET A 132 -13.06 4.44 -5.93
CA MET A 132 -14.48 4.75 -6.10
C MET A 132 -15.35 3.50 -6.29
N SER A 133 -14.77 2.30 -6.39
CA SER A 133 -15.52 1.08 -6.68
C SER A 133 -16.44 0.70 -5.52
N LEU A 134 -17.75 0.66 -5.79
CA LEU A 134 -18.81 0.27 -4.84
C LEU A 134 -19.32 -1.17 -5.07
N ALA A 135 -18.89 -1.84 -6.14
CA ALA A 135 -19.36 -3.17 -6.57
C ALA A 135 -18.18 -4.10 -6.88
N TYR A 136 -18.41 -5.42 -6.84
CA TYR A 136 -17.42 -6.50 -6.97
C TYR A 136 -16.32 -6.48 -5.90
N VAL A 137 -15.43 -5.49 -5.98
CA VAL A 137 -14.45 -5.16 -4.94
C VAL A 137 -14.83 -3.78 -4.40
N PRO A 138 -15.62 -3.71 -3.31
CA PRO A 138 -16.21 -2.46 -2.83
C PRO A 138 -15.21 -1.64 -2.00
N VAL A 139 -14.03 -1.36 -2.55
CA VAL A 139 -12.95 -0.65 -1.85
C VAL A 139 -13.34 0.77 -1.42
N ALA A 140 -14.33 1.39 -2.07
CA ALA A 140 -14.90 2.65 -1.61
C ALA A 140 -15.55 2.51 -0.23
N ARG A 141 -16.22 1.38 0.03
CA ARG A 141 -16.80 1.07 1.35
C ARG A 141 -15.71 0.79 2.38
N MET A 142 -14.60 0.16 1.96
CA MET A 142 -13.45 -0.03 2.85
C MET A 142 -12.86 1.30 3.28
N PHE A 143 -12.62 2.22 2.33
CA PHE A 143 -12.20 3.58 2.64
C PHE A 143 -13.15 4.27 3.63
N HIS A 144 -14.46 4.27 3.35
CA HIS A 144 -15.46 4.95 4.19
C HIS A 144 -15.51 4.41 5.63
N VAL A 145 -15.31 3.10 5.81
CA VAL A 145 -15.35 2.46 7.12
C VAL A 145 -14.01 2.55 7.87
N LEU A 146 -12.89 2.39 7.17
CA LEU A 146 -11.57 2.14 7.78
C LEU A 146 -10.67 3.39 7.83
N ALA A 147 -10.75 4.30 6.86
CA ALA A 147 -9.95 5.52 6.88
C ALA A 147 -10.24 6.39 8.13
N PRO A 148 -11.49 6.53 8.61
CA PRO A 148 -11.76 7.25 9.86
C PRO A 148 -11.09 6.62 11.09
N VAL A 149 -10.94 5.29 11.10
CA VAL A 149 -10.23 4.58 12.18
C VAL A 149 -8.74 4.90 12.16
N LEU A 150 -8.13 4.98 10.97
CA LEU A 150 -6.73 5.38 10.84
C LEU A 150 -6.52 6.84 11.26
N GLU A 151 -7.44 7.73 10.86
CA GLU A 151 -7.43 9.14 11.23
C GLU A 151 -7.51 9.29 12.77
N ALA A 152 -8.39 8.54 13.44
CA ALA A 152 -8.53 8.58 14.90
C ALA A 152 -7.38 7.88 15.65
N GLY A 153 -6.72 6.89 15.03
CA GLY A 153 -5.79 5.97 15.69
C GLY A 153 -4.42 6.55 16.07
N GLY A 154 -4.15 7.83 15.79
CA GLY A 154 -2.90 8.50 16.18
C GLY A 154 -1.63 7.98 15.49
N ALA A 155 -1.79 7.12 14.48
CA ALA A 155 -0.72 6.55 13.68
C ALA A 155 -0.23 7.52 12.60
N ASP A 156 1.02 7.34 12.19
CA ASP A 156 1.56 7.92 10.97
C ASP A 156 0.99 7.14 9.78
N VAL A 157 0.33 7.82 8.86
CA VAL A 157 -0.36 7.25 7.69
C VAL A 157 0.39 7.70 6.45
N VAL A 158 1.27 6.88 5.91
CA VAL A 158 2.15 7.26 4.78
C VAL A 158 1.35 7.24 3.46
N PRO A 159 1.45 8.27 2.60
CA PRO A 159 2.22 9.52 2.74
C PRO A 159 1.39 10.71 3.29
N PHE A 160 0.17 10.46 3.75
CA PHE A 160 -0.82 11.47 4.06
C PHE A 160 -0.57 12.24 5.37
N ARG A 161 -0.03 11.58 6.40
CA ARG A 161 0.18 12.15 7.73
C ARG A 161 1.40 11.53 8.40
N MET A 162 2.44 12.32 8.65
CA MET A 162 3.63 11.92 9.40
C MET A 162 3.86 12.92 10.55
N GLY A 163 4.20 12.45 11.76
CA GLY A 163 4.54 13.32 12.89
C GLY A 163 3.37 14.10 13.51
N SER A 164 3.65 14.95 14.51
CA SER A 164 2.66 15.73 15.29
C SER A 164 2.04 16.93 14.53
N GLY A 165 1.91 16.84 13.20
CA GLY A 165 1.18 17.82 12.39
C GLY A 165 1.99 18.51 11.29
N ALA A 166 3.22 18.09 11.00
CA ALA A 166 3.96 18.59 9.85
C ALA A 166 4.10 17.48 8.81
N ALA A 167 3.49 17.66 7.64
CA ALA A 167 3.97 16.99 6.44
C ALA A 167 5.49 17.11 6.41
N TYR A 168 6.19 16.02 6.07
CA TYR A 168 7.65 15.99 6.01
C TYR A 168 8.15 17.06 5.04
N LEU A 169 8.39 18.27 5.54
CA LEU A 169 9.29 19.22 4.94
C LEU A 169 10.64 18.86 5.52
N PRO A 170 11.59 18.32 4.73
CA PRO A 170 12.94 18.18 5.22
C PRO A 170 13.39 19.56 5.70
N GLN A 171 13.99 19.61 6.89
CA GLN A 171 14.67 20.82 7.33
C GLN A 171 15.59 21.24 6.18
N ALA A 172 15.38 22.44 5.66
CA ALA A 172 16.26 23.02 4.66
C ALA A 172 17.68 22.93 5.24
N ALA A 173 18.53 22.13 4.60
CA ALA A 173 19.96 22.26 4.80
C ALA A 173 20.26 23.76 4.60
N GLY A 174 20.79 24.37 5.66
CA GLY A 174 20.95 25.81 5.78
C GLY A 174 21.57 26.42 4.53
N GLY A 175 21.14 27.66 4.26
CA GLY A 175 21.66 28.53 3.23
C GLY A 175 23.19 28.49 3.14
N GLY A 176 23.67 28.49 1.91
CA GLY A 176 25.00 28.06 1.54
C GLY A 176 26.15 28.79 2.21
N GLN A 177 27.22 28.03 2.44
CA GLN A 177 28.60 28.44 2.22
C GLN A 177 29.34 27.25 1.59
N GLY A 178 30.10 27.52 0.54
CA GLY A 178 30.71 26.52 -0.34
C GLY A 178 31.58 25.50 0.39
N ILE A 179 31.43 24.24 0.02
CA ILE A 179 32.26 23.14 0.51
C ILE A 179 33.23 22.75 -0.60
N GLN A 180 34.49 23.15 -0.43
CA GLN A 180 35.63 22.50 -1.07
C GLN A 180 35.64 21.03 -0.67
N ALA A 181 35.89 20.17 -1.65
CA ALA A 181 35.93 18.73 -1.50
C ALA A 181 37.00 18.30 -0.48
N GLN A 182 36.55 17.78 0.66
CA GLN A 182 37.39 16.98 1.54
C GLN A 182 36.73 15.60 1.71
N ARG A 183 37.43 14.60 1.17
CA ARG A 183 37.12 13.18 1.34
C ARG A 183 37.62 12.79 2.73
N ASP A 184 36.73 12.69 3.70
CA ASP A 184 37.03 12.07 5.00
C ASP A 184 35.99 11.00 5.32
N ASP A 185 36.50 9.77 5.40
CA ASP A 185 36.12 8.59 6.19
C ASP A 185 34.67 8.11 6.30
N ALA A 186 34.54 6.78 6.19
CA ALA A 186 33.31 6.00 6.29
C ALA A 186 32.52 6.31 7.56
N ALA A 187 31.54 7.21 7.45
CA ALA A 187 30.57 7.47 8.51
C ALA A 187 29.79 6.18 8.82
N ALA A 188 29.82 5.78 10.10
CA ALA A 188 28.99 4.71 10.62
C ALA A 188 27.51 4.94 10.22
N PRO A 189 26.73 3.88 9.93
CA PRO A 189 25.33 4.04 9.56
C PRO A 189 24.60 4.82 10.67
N GLN A 190 24.09 6.00 10.32
CA GLN A 190 23.27 6.79 11.22
C GLN A 190 22.09 5.90 11.66
N ALA A 191 21.90 5.75 12.98
CA ALA A 191 20.84 4.94 13.53
C ALA A 191 19.48 5.43 13.00
N VAL A 192 18.74 4.57 12.31
CA VAL A 192 17.39 4.89 11.83
C VAL A 192 16.53 5.25 13.05
N PRO A 193 15.86 6.41 13.08
CA PRO A 193 15.03 6.81 14.20
C PRO A 193 13.97 5.73 14.48
N VAL A 194 13.86 5.31 15.74
CA VAL A 194 12.80 4.38 16.16
C VAL A 194 11.47 5.14 16.11
N PRO A 195 10.47 4.67 15.33
CA PRO A 195 9.19 5.34 15.25
C PRO A 195 8.46 5.32 16.60
N GLN A 196 8.10 6.51 17.08
CA GLN A 196 7.38 6.73 18.34
C GLN A 196 5.86 6.56 18.20
N ARG A 197 5.39 6.33 16.97
CA ARG A 197 4.00 6.09 16.62
C ARG A 197 3.91 4.88 15.67
N PRO A 198 2.77 4.18 15.64
CA PRO A 198 2.52 3.17 14.63
C PRO A 198 2.64 3.78 13.24
N VAL A 199 3.31 3.08 12.32
CA VAL A 199 3.36 3.50 10.91
C VAL A 199 2.45 2.63 10.08
N LEU A 200 1.60 3.25 9.26
CA LEU A 200 0.61 2.60 8.41
C LEU A 200 0.91 2.90 6.95
N LEU A 201 0.88 1.86 6.14
CA LEU A 201 1.18 1.89 4.72
C LEU A 201 0.02 1.29 3.93
N GLU A 202 -0.29 1.91 2.81
CA GLU A 202 -1.16 1.30 1.82
C GLU A 202 -0.40 0.15 1.15
N ALA A 203 -0.97 -1.05 1.18
CA ALA A 203 -0.37 -2.26 0.64
C ALA A 203 -1.16 -2.80 -0.56
N TYR A 204 -0.46 -3.53 -1.42
CA TYR A 204 -0.98 -4.06 -2.68
C TYR A 204 -0.54 -5.51 -2.83
N PRO A 205 -1.19 -6.46 -2.14
CA PRO A 205 -0.73 -7.85 -2.08
C PRO A 205 -0.72 -8.51 -3.47
N ALA A 206 -1.71 -8.21 -4.31
CA ALA A 206 -1.80 -8.71 -5.67
C ALA A 206 -0.61 -8.30 -6.56
N LEU A 207 0.03 -7.15 -6.30
CA LEU A 207 1.21 -6.73 -7.05
C LEU A 207 2.39 -7.68 -6.77
N LEU A 208 2.64 -7.98 -5.49
CA LEU A 208 3.69 -8.91 -5.09
C LEU A 208 3.37 -10.35 -5.52
N ALA A 209 2.12 -10.80 -5.36
CA ALA A 209 1.70 -12.13 -5.78
C ALA A 209 1.97 -12.36 -7.28
N ARG A 210 1.64 -11.38 -8.14
CA ARG A 210 1.92 -11.48 -9.57
C ARG A 210 3.42 -11.54 -9.87
N ALA A 211 4.22 -10.75 -9.18
CA ALA A 211 5.67 -10.74 -9.37
C ALA A 211 6.31 -12.09 -9.00
N VAL A 212 5.86 -12.71 -7.90
CA VAL A 212 6.32 -14.05 -7.48
C VAL A 212 5.88 -15.11 -8.50
N LEU A 213 4.59 -15.12 -8.89
CA LEU A 213 4.08 -16.12 -9.86
C LEU A 213 4.71 -15.99 -11.25
N ALA A 214 5.23 -14.81 -11.60
CA ALA A 214 5.93 -14.58 -12.86
C ALA A 214 7.38 -15.12 -12.87
N MET A 215 8.00 -15.40 -11.71
CA MET A 215 9.40 -15.87 -11.63
C MET A 215 9.71 -17.06 -12.53
N HIS A 216 8.76 -17.99 -12.64
CA HIS A 216 8.95 -19.27 -13.34
C HIS A 216 8.39 -19.27 -14.76
N ASN A 217 7.85 -18.14 -15.23
CA ASN A 217 7.26 -18.04 -16.56
C ASN A 217 8.26 -17.61 -17.66
N GLY A 218 9.55 -17.43 -17.35
CA GLY A 218 10.58 -17.23 -18.37
C GLY A 218 10.50 -15.94 -19.19
N GLU A 219 9.77 -14.90 -18.75
CA GLU A 219 9.66 -13.62 -19.48
C GLU A 219 10.20 -12.46 -18.64
N GLY A 220 11.50 -12.18 -18.81
CA GLY A 220 12.12 -10.90 -18.47
C GLY A 220 11.93 -9.88 -19.58
N GLN A 221 10.69 -9.59 -20.00
CA GLN A 221 10.38 -8.48 -20.90
C GLN A 221 9.19 -7.66 -20.36
N PRO A 222 9.32 -6.32 -20.25
CA PRO A 222 8.17 -5.47 -20.00
C PRO A 222 7.21 -5.62 -21.20
N ALA A 223 5.94 -5.83 -20.92
CA ALA A 223 4.91 -6.03 -21.94
C ALA A 223 4.94 -4.91 -22.99
N GLY A 224 5.55 -5.19 -24.14
CA GLY A 224 5.53 -4.33 -25.30
C GLY A 224 4.16 -4.34 -25.95
N GLY A 225 3.59 -3.14 -26.10
CA GLY A 225 2.79 -2.72 -27.26
C GLY A 225 1.79 -3.72 -27.84
N GLY A 226 0.91 -4.30 -27.04
CA GLY A 226 -0.19 -5.11 -27.54
C GLY A 226 -1.33 -5.16 -26.53
N ARG A 227 -2.54 -4.75 -26.94
CA ARG A 227 -3.79 -4.92 -26.16
C ARG A 227 -4.14 -6.41 -26.04
N ARG A 228 -3.31 -7.23 -25.40
CA ARG A 228 -3.80 -8.43 -24.73
C ARG A 228 -4.45 -7.94 -23.44
N LYS A 229 -5.76 -8.18 -23.28
CA LYS A 229 -6.46 -7.94 -22.01
C LYS A 229 -5.60 -8.53 -20.89
N ALA A 230 -5.34 -7.76 -19.84
CA ALA A 230 -4.59 -8.14 -18.64
C ALA A 230 -5.31 -9.23 -17.80
N THR A 231 -5.85 -10.25 -18.45
CA THR A 231 -6.74 -11.28 -17.90
C THR A 231 -6.08 -12.66 -17.77
N ALA A 232 -4.76 -12.74 -17.79
CA ALA A 232 -4.06 -13.99 -17.52
C ALA A 232 -2.92 -13.84 -16.50
N ALA A 233 -3.04 -12.91 -15.55
CA ALA A 233 -2.34 -13.08 -14.28
C ALA A 233 -2.92 -14.33 -13.60
N ALA A 234 -2.06 -15.28 -13.20
CA ALA A 234 -2.49 -16.54 -12.63
C ALA A 234 -3.35 -16.31 -11.36
N PRO A 235 -4.65 -16.64 -11.36
CA PRO A 235 -5.55 -16.26 -10.27
C PRO A 235 -5.23 -17.08 -9.02
N TYR A 236 -5.19 -16.45 -7.84
CA TYR A 236 -4.94 -17.14 -6.56
C TYR A 236 -6.05 -16.92 -5.51
N LYS A 237 -6.75 -15.77 -5.56
CA LYS A 237 -7.85 -15.37 -4.66
C LYS A 237 -9.21 -15.43 -5.34
N ASP A 238 -9.52 -14.45 -6.17
CA ASP A 238 -10.78 -14.35 -6.89
C ASP A 238 -10.77 -15.15 -8.19
N GLY A 239 -11.92 -15.73 -8.54
CA GLY A 239 -12.10 -16.37 -9.83
C GLY A 239 -13.35 -17.23 -9.90
N LEU A 240 -13.62 -17.73 -11.11
CA LEU A 240 -14.78 -18.59 -11.38
C LEU A 240 -14.71 -19.89 -10.56
N PRO A 241 -15.84 -20.52 -10.22
CA PRO A 241 -15.85 -21.80 -9.51
C PRO A 241 -14.95 -22.87 -10.17
N ALA A 242 -14.94 -22.93 -11.50
CA ALA A 242 -14.10 -23.84 -12.29
C ALA A 242 -12.58 -23.65 -12.06
N GLN A 243 -12.15 -22.48 -11.59
CA GLN A 243 -10.74 -22.16 -11.33
C GLN A 243 -10.29 -22.54 -9.91
N ARG A 244 -11.14 -23.17 -9.07
CA ARG A 244 -10.81 -23.50 -7.67
C ARG A 244 -9.51 -24.28 -7.51
N VAL A 245 -9.30 -25.31 -8.34
CA VAL A 245 -8.09 -26.15 -8.30
C VAL A 245 -6.85 -25.33 -8.69
N LEU A 246 -6.95 -24.55 -9.77
CA LEU A 246 -5.88 -23.66 -10.23
C LEU A 246 -5.52 -22.61 -9.18
N ARG A 247 -6.50 -22.00 -8.52
CA ARG A 247 -6.27 -21.01 -7.46
C ARG A 247 -5.54 -21.61 -6.26
N ARG A 248 -5.93 -22.83 -5.85
CA ARG A 248 -5.21 -23.57 -4.80
C ARG A 248 -3.76 -23.85 -5.21
N ALA A 249 -3.54 -24.35 -6.43
CA ALA A 249 -2.19 -24.60 -6.95
C ALA A 249 -1.34 -23.31 -7.00
N ASN A 250 -1.92 -22.17 -7.38
CA ASN A 250 -1.20 -20.90 -7.38
C ASN A 250 -0.86 -20.42 -5.97
N ARG A 251 -1.72 -20.64 -4.96
CA ARG A 251 -1.38 -20.35 -3.55
C ARG A 251 -0.25 -21.25 -3.05
N GLU A 252 -0.24 -22.53 -3.41
CA GLU A 252 0.87 -23.45 -3.10
C GLU A 252 2.18 -22.99 -3.75
N ARG A 253 2.14 -22.54 -5.01
CA ARG A 253 3.31 -21.96 -5.70
C ARG A 253 3.79 -20.68 -5.02
N LEU A 254 2.87 -19.74 -4.73
CA LEU A 254 3.19 -18.51 -4.02
C LEU A 254 3.93 -18.78 -2.71
N LEU A 255 3.41 -19.66 -1.86
CA LEU A 255 4.01 -19.96 -0.56
C LEU A 255 5.37 -20.67 -0.66
N ARG A 256 5.57 -21.46 -1.72
CA ARG A 256 6.85 -22.11 -2.02
C ARG A 256 7.91 -21.10 -2.48
N ASP A 257 7.54 -20.18 -3.36
CA ASP A 257 8.47 -19.29 -4.06
C ASP A 257 8.70 -17.96 -3.32
N LEU A 258 7.78 -17.55 -2.45
CA LEU A 258 7.86 -16.27 -1.73
C LEU A 258 9.14 -16.11 -0.89
N PRO A 259 9.62 -17.12 -0.13
CA PRO A 259 10.89 -17.00 0.59
C PRO A 259 12.10 -16.73 -0.32
N GLU A 260 12.17 -17.40 -1.48
CA GLU A 260 13.24 -17.17 -2.46
C GLU A 260 13.12 -15.77 -3.09
N TYR A 261 11.92 -15.38 -3.51
CA TYR A 261 11.67 -14.07 -4.10
C TYR A 261 12.03 -12.94 -3.12
N THR A 262 11.58 -13.03 -1.87
CA THR A 262 11.84 -12.00 -0.86
C THR A 262 13.32 -11.88 -0.54
N GLN A 263 14.04 -13.00 -0.46
CA GLN A 263 15.48 -12.98 -0.22
C GLN A 263 16.23 -12.37 -1.41
N ARG A 264 15.90 -12.80 -2.64
CA ARG A 264 16.61 -12.38 -3.85
C ARG A 264 16.30 -10.95 -4.27
N CYS A 265 15.02 -10.56 -4.24
CA CYS A 265 14.55 -9.29 -4.82
C CYS A 265 14.38 -8.19 -3.77
N LEU A 266 14.08 -8.53 -2.51
CA LEU A 266 13.84 -7.55 -1.45
C LEU A 266 14.95 -7.55 -0.38
N GLY A 267 15.86 -8.54 -0.42
CA GLY A 267 16.90 -8.75 0.57
C GLY A 267 16.38 -9.18 1.94
N ILE A 268 15.17 -9.75 2.00
CA ILE A 268 14.48 -10.14 3.25
C ILE A 268 14.39 -11.65 3.31
N THR A 269 14.90 -12.27 4.38
CA THR A 269 14.66 -13.69 4.62
C THR A 269 13.29 -13.85 5.28
N LEU A 270 12.32 -14.37 4.54
CA LEU A 270 11.00 -14.70 5.08
C LEU A 270 11.01 -16.09 5.74
N ARG A 271 10.59 -16.17 7.00
CA ARG A 271 10.39 -17.41 7.74
C ARG A 271 8.92 -17.56 8.09
N MET A 272 8.33 -18.66 7.63
CA MET A 272 6.94 -19.00 7.89
C MET A 272 6.85 -20.42 8.46
N PRO A 273 6.17 -20.63 9.61
CA PRO A 273 5.87 -21.96 10.12
C PRO A 273 5.07 -22.77 9.10
N GLN A 274 5.44 -24.05 8.94
CA GLN A 274 4.76 -25.00 8.04
C GLN A 274 3.23 -25.01 8.25
N ALA A 275 2.78 -25.04 9.50
CA ALA A 275 1.35 -25.03 9.84
C ALA A 275 0.61 -23.78 9.33
N LEU A 276 1.26 -22.61 9.36
CA LEU A 276 0.68 -21.37 8.82
C LEU A 276 0.66 -21.38 7.29
N CYS A 277 1.69 -21.95 6.64
CA CYS A 277 1.68 -22.18 5.19
C CYS A 277 0.51 -23.08 4.78
N GLU A 278 0.29 -24.19 5.49
CA GLU A 278 -0.82 -25.11 5.22
C GLU A 278 -2.18 -24.43 5.42
N ALA A 279 -2.34 -23.65 6.49
CA ALA A 279 -3.56 -22.86 6.72
C ALA A 279 -3.84 -21.87 5.57
N MET A 280 -2.81 -21.16 5.08
CA MET A 280 -2.94 -20.24 3.93
C MET A 280 -3.31 -20.97 2.63
N VAL A 281 -2.86 -22.22 2.42
CA VAL A 281 -3.28 -23.07 1.29
C VAL A 281 -4.73 -23.55 1.42
N GLN A 282 -5.29 -23.63 2.63
CA GLN A 282 -6.70 -23.99 2.82
C GLN A 282 -7.65 -22.79 2.77
N ASP A 283 -7.16 -21.57 3.02
CA ASP A 283 -7.93 -20.34 2.92
C ASP A 283 -8.30 -19.99 1.45
N ALA A 284 -9.48 -20.40 1.03
CA ALA A 284 -9.96 -20.22 -0.34
C ALA A 284 -10.11 -18.75 -0.78
N GLN A 285 -10.21 -17.80 0.17
CA GLN A 285 -10.24 -16.36 -0.12
C GLN A 285 -8.83 -15.75 -0.14
N ALA A 286 -7.81 -16.50 0.28
CA ALA A 286 -6.43 -16.02 0.36
C ALA A 286 -6.23 -14.80 1.27
N ASP A 287 -7.17 -14.50 2.17
CA ASP A 287 -7.11 -13.35 3.08
C ASP A 287 -5.86 -13.42 3.97
N ALA A 288 -5.53 -14.61 4.46
CA ALA A 288 -4.30 -14.83 5.24
C ALA A 288 -3.02 -14.64 4.41
N LEU A 289 -3.04 -15.04 3.13
CA LEU A 289 -1.88 -14.86 2.24
C LEU A 289 -1.69 -13.38 1.88
N ASP A 290 -2.79 -12.67 1.61
CA ASP A 290 -2.75 -11.23 1.33
C ASP A 290 -2.23 -10.45 2.53
N ALA A 291 -2.64 -10.81 3.75
CA ALA A 291 -2.09 -10.25 4.98
C ALA A 291 -0.56 -10.47 5.08
N VAL A 292 -0.05 -11.66 4.75
CA VAL A 292 1.41 -11.93 4.73
C VAL A 292 2.12 -11.11 3.64
N LEU A 293 1.55 -10.99 2.44
CA LEU A 293 2.12 -10.19 1.36
C LEU A 293 2.18 -8.69 1.75
N CYS A 294 1.18 -8.18 2.46
CA CYS A 294 1.20 -6.83 3.02
C CYS A 294 2.30 -6.66 4.08
N ALA A 295 2.50 -7.66 4.94
CA ALA A 295 3.58 -7.65 5.94
C ALA A 295 4.98 -7.63 5.26
N VAL A 296 5.16 -8.38 4.18
CA VAL A 296 6.39 -8.36 3.38
C VAL A 296 6.65 -6.99 2.76
N GLN A 297 5.65 -6.35 2.18
CA GLN A 297 5.78 -4.98 1.63
C GLN A 297 6.15 -3.97 2.72
N THR A 298 5.57 -4.12 3.92
CA THR A 298 5.86 -3.26 5.10
C THR A 298 7.28 -3.46 5.59
N ALA A 299 7.75 -4.70 5.73
CA ALA A 299 9.12 -5.01 6.15
C ALA A 299 10.16 -4.49 5.15
N ARG A 300 9.82 -4.44 3.86
CA ARG A 300 10.68 -3.83 2.86
C ARG A 300 10.65 -2.31 2.95
N ALA A 301 9.48 -1.70 3.12
CA ALA A 301 9.35 -0.27 3.29
C ALA A 301 10.15 0.24 4.51
N SER A 302 10.11 -0.50 5.64
CA SER A 302 10.82 -0.11 6.87
C SER A 302 12.35 -0.05 6.75
N ARG A 303 12.92 -0.67 5.71
CA ARG A 303 14.36 -0.62 5.41
C ARG A 303 14.76 0.56 4.53
N LEU A 304 13.79 1.28 3.99
CA LEU A 304 14.03 2.43 3.12
C LEU A 304 13.88 3.72 3.92
N PRO A 305 14.65 4.77 3.59
CA PRO A 305 14.40 6.12 4.09
C PRO A 305 12.93 6.50 3.86
N ASP A 306 12.32 7.16 4.86
CA ASP A 306 10.93 7.63 4.80
C ASP A 306 9.92 6.57 4.35
N TRP A 307 10.16 5.30 4.71
CA TRP A 307 9.31 4.16 4.33
C TRP A 307 9.22 3.93 2.81
N GLY A 308 10.26 4.37 2.10
CA GLY A 308 10.38 4.34 0.64
C GLY A 308 9.78 5.57 -0.04
N PHE A 309 9.13 6.47 0.71
CA PHE A 309 8.60 7.70 0.15
C PHE A 309 9.77 8.57 -0.36
N PRO A 310 9.78 8.98 -1.65
CA PRO A 310 10.94 9.62 -2.25
C PRO A 310 11.22 10.99 -1.63
N ALA A 311 12.49 11.25 -1.32
CA ALA A 311 12.94 12.57 -0.89
C ALA A 311 12.92 13.55 -2.07
N ALA A 312 12.78 14.84 -1.78
CA ALA A 312 12.62 15.91 -2.78
C ALA A 312 13.79 16.07 -3.80
N HIS A 313 14.88 15.32 -3.64
CA HIS A 313 16.15 15.49 -4.36
C HIS A 313 16.67 14.24 -5.08
N ASP A 314 15.99 13.08 -5.01
CA ASP A 314 16.42 11.84 -5.69
C ASP A 314 16.10 11.78 -7.20
N CYS A 315 15.60 12.88 -7.76
CA CYS A 315 15.32 13.02 -9.19
C CYS A 315 16.56 13.57 -9.94
N GLY A 316 17.40 12.65 -10.43
CA GLY A 316 18.46 12.98 -11.38
C GLY A 316 17.88 13.61 -12.66
N ASP A 317 18.48 14.72 -13.07
CA ASP A 317 18.16 15.56 -14.22
C ASP A 317 17.82 14.73 -15.49
N THR A 318 16.55 14.68 -15.92
CA THR A 318 15.99 15.60 -16.94
C THR A 318 14.45 15.53 -16.89
N SER A 319 13.80 16.67 -16.67
CA SER A 319 12.33 16.91 -16.72
C SER A 319 11.42 16.41 -15.57
N VAL A 320 11.94 16.22 -14.35
CA VAL A 320 11.11 16.13 -13.13
C VAL A 320 11.65 17.08 -12.06
N CYS A 321 11.30 18.37 -12.17
CA CYS A 321 11.69 19.39 -11.19
C CYS A 321 10.64 19.53 -10.07
N ARG A 322 11.11 19.44 -8.81
CA ARG A 322 10.65 19.95 -7.51
C ARG A 322 9.14 20.18 -7.23
N GLU A 323 8.39 20.85 -8.11
CA GLU A 323 6.91 20.96 -8.08
C GLU A 323 6.21 19.59 -8.30
N HIS A 324 6.92 18.64 -8.91
CA HIS A 324 6.41 17.31 -9.24
C HIS A 324 6.29 16.37 -8.02
N LEU A 325 7.22 16.47 -7.07
CA LEU A 325 7.19 15.79 -5.77
C LEU A 325 6.20 16.45 -4.80
N GLU A 326 6.03 17.78 -4.88
CA GLU A 326 4.96 18.50 -4.17
C GLU A 326 3.54 18.14 -4.66
N ARG A 327 3.40 17.58 -5.88
CA ARG A 327 2.14 17.10 -6.45
C ARG A 327 1.83 15.62 -6.18
N MET A 328 2.83 14.76 -5.95
CA MET A 328 2.59 13.46 -5.30
C MET A 328 1.91 13.68 -3.93
N CYS A 329 2.24 14.79 -3.25
CA CYS A 329 1.62 15.29 -2.03
C CYS A 329 0.19 15.89 -2.18
N ARG A 330 -0.48 15.82 -3.33
CA ARG A 330 -1.97 15.96 -3.42
C ARG A 330 -2.69 14.61 -3.57
N THR A 331 -1.96 13.53 -3.28
CA THR A 331 -2.38 12.30 -2.57
C THR A 331 -3.05 11.16 -3.33
N GLU A 332 -2.52 10.81 -4.50
CA GLU A 332 -2.98 9.65 -5.28
C GLU A 332 -2.40 8.28 -4.83
N GLY A 333 -2.23 8.06 -3.51
CA GLY A 333 -1.77 6.80 -2.93
C GLY A 333 -0.27 6.51 -3.12
N TRP A 334 0.26 5.53 -2.40
CA TRP A 334 1.68 5.14 -2.40
C TRP A 334 1.83 3.61 -2.43
N ILE A 335 2.83 3.09 -3.14
CA ILE A 335 3.16 1.65 -3.08
C ILE A 335 4.31 1.42 -2.11
N ALA A 336 4.00 0.87 -0.93
CA ALA A 336 4.99 0.57 0.08
C ALA A 336 6.17 -0.30 -0.44
N GLY A 337 7.40 0.20 -0.25
CA GLY A 337 8.61 -0.60 -0.27
C GLY A 337 8.98 -1.31 -1.57
N THR A 338 8.30 -1.11 -2.69
CA THR A 338 8.42 -2.10 -3.77
C THR A 338 9.81 -2.30 -4.33
N GLY A 339 10.68 -1.28 -4.38
CA GLY A 339 12.02 -1.45 -4.97
C GLY A 339 11.99 -2.10 -6.37
N LEU A 340 10.82 -2.12 -7.02
CA LEU A 340 10.58 -2.75 -8.30
C LEU A 340 11.13 -1.77 -9.33
N SER A 341 12.45 -1.81 -9.51
CA SER A 341 13.11 -1.34 -10.72
C SER A 341 12.44 -2.04 -11.90
N GLY A 342 11.48 -1.37 -12.55
CA GLY A 342 10.60 -2.00 -13.54
C GLY A 342 9.14 -1.53 -13.51
N LEU A 343 8.70 -0.72 -12.53
CA LEU A 343 7.59 0.18 -12.82
C LEU A 343 8.04 1.03 -14.02
N PRO A 344 7.35 0.98 -15.17
CA PRO A 344 7.78 1.73 -16.34
C PRO A 344 7.99 3.16 -15.89
N ALA A 345 9.12 3.75 -16.28
CA ALA A 345 9.35 5.18 -16.11
C ALA A 345 8.02 5.89 -16.41
N LEU A 346 7.55 6.70 -15.47
CA LEU A 346 6.24 7.38 -15.55
C LEU A 346 6.13 8.27 -16.81
N SER A 347 7.21 8.38 -17.60
CA SER A 347 7.37 8.99 -18.92
C SER A 347 6.48 8.40 -20.04
N GLY A 348 5.50 7.54 -19.74
CA GLY A 348 4.67 6.90 -20.76
C GLY A 348 3.17 6.79 -20.45
N LEU A 349 2.65 7.37 -19.37
CA LEU A 349 1.22 7.27 -19.05
C LEU A 349 0.37 8.20 -19.95
N PRO A 350 -0.48 7.67 -20.86
CA PRO A 350 -1.42 8.49 -21.60
C PRO A 350 -2.52 8.97 -20.64
N GLY A 351 -2.69 10.29 -20.50
CA GLY A 351 -3.78 10.88 -19.70
C GLY A 351 -3.41 12.04 -18.78
N LEU A 352 -2.16 12.53 -18.78
CA LEU A 352 -1.84 13.81 -18.13
C LEU A 352 -2.60 14.95 -18.82
N PRO A 353 -3.46 15.70 -18.12
CA PRO A 353 -4.13 16.87 -18.68
C PRO A 353 -3.13 17.87 -19.24
N GLU A 354 -3.44 18.47 -20.39
CA GLU A 354 -2.53 19.31 -21.17
C GLU A 354 -1.93 20.49 -20.39
N LYS A 355 -2.64 20.97 -19.35
CA LYS A 355 -2.17 22.01 -18.41
C LYS A 355 -0.96 21.63 -17.55
N PHE A 356 -0.46 20.39 -17.64
CA PHE A 356 0.69 19.89 -16.88
C PHE A 356 1.88 19.48 -17.77
N ARG A 357 1.90 19.89 -19.05
CA ARG A 357 2.93 19.53 -20.04
C ARG A 357 3.92 20.65 -20.40
N ALA A 358 3.89 21.80 -19.72
CA ALA A 358 4.81 22.91 -19.96
C ALA A 358 5.70 23.15 -18.74
#